data_AF-A0AAW2GXC7-F1
#
_entry.id   AF-A0AAW2GXC7-F1
#
_cell.length_a   1.000
_cell.length_b   1.000
_cell.length_c   1.000
_cell.angle_alpha   90.00
_cell.angle_beta   90.00
_cell.angle_gamma   90.00
#
_symmetry.space_group_name_H-M   'P 1'
#
loop_
_entity.id
_entity.type
_entity.pdbx_description
1 polymer ?
#
loop_
_entity_poly.entity_id
_entity_poly.type
_entity_poly.pdbx_seq_one_letter_code
_entity_poly.pdbx_strand_id
1 'polypeptide(L)'
;MPSKKDNFCKKMARATRGIHAISDALVNAKLAFGFFNDSVWADGLLVFYEVFRYLEGAMIRLRSTKIGLLPLRELQRTKAFERDLDYYLGKEWRKNYSPRYIACSKISIKQYCKNKIA
;
A
#
# COMPACT_ATOMS: atom_id res chain seq x y z
N MET A 1 6.71 37.71 15.84
CA MET A 1 7.10 36.62 14.91
C MET A 1 5.86 35.82 14.57
N PRO A 2 5.51 35.60 13.29
CA PRO A 2 4.30 34.86 12.94
C PRO A 2 4.44 33.40 13.41
N SER A 3 3.44 32.88 14.11
CA SER A 3 3.42 31.48 14.55
C SER A 3 3.54 30.56 13.35
N LYS A 4 4.50 29.62 13.38
CA LYS A 4 4.75 28.66 12.31
C LYS A 4 3.50 27.75 12.19
N LYS A 5 2.53 28.13 11.36
CA LYS A 5 1.40 27.25 11.01
C LYS A 5 1.98 25.91 10.54
N ASP A 6 1.51 24.81 11.13
CA ASP A 6 1.97 23.47 10.78
C ASP A 6 1.77 23.22 9.28
N ASN A 7 2.85 22.79 8.60
CA ASN A 7 2.77 22.38 7.20
C ASN A 7 1.95 21.08 7.06
N PHE A 8 1.55 20.75 5.83
CA PHE A 8 0.72 19.58 5.54
C PHE A 8 1.30 18.28 6.11
N CYS A 9 2.61 18.06 5.96
CA CYS A 9 3.31 16.88 6.46
C CYS A 9 3.18 16.74 7.99
N LYS A 10 3.39 17.84 8.74
CA LYS A 10 3.23 17.86 10.21
C LYS A 10 1.80 17.55 10.64
N LYS A 11 0.81 18.08 9.92
CA LYS A 11 -0.61 17.81 10.18
C LYS A 11 -0.95 16.34 9.94
N MET A 12 -0.51 15.78 8.82
CA MET A 12 -0.72 14.36 8.49
C MET A 12 -0.06 13.43 9.51
N ALA A 13 1.19 13.69 9.88
CA ALA A 13 1.92 12.89 10.86
C ALA A 13 1.23 12.91 12.24
N ARG A 14 0.75 14.08 12.68
CA ARG A 14 0.00 14.18 13.95
C ARG A 14 -1.33 13.43 13.87
N ALA A 15 -2.08 13.62 12.79
CA ALA A 15 -3.40 13.01 12.61
C ALA A 15 -3.34 11.48 12.52
N THR A 16 -2.23 10.92 12.01
CA THR A 16 -2.06 9.48 11.82
C THR A 16 -1.27 8.79 12.93
N ARG A 17 -0.68 9.53 13.89
CA ARG A 17 0.22 8.96 14.91
C ARG A 17 -0.35 7.76 15.66
N GLY A 18 -1.59 7.87 16.15
CA GLY A 18 -2.23 6.81 16.93
C GLY A 18 -2.45 5.54 16.11
N ILE A 19 -3.04 5.68 14.92
CA ILE A 19 -3.27 4.53 14.03
C ILE A 19 -1.96 3.96 13.47
N HIS A 20 -0.95 4.80 13.27
CA HIS A 20 0.38 4.36 12.84
C HIS A 20 1.05 3.49 13.90
N ALA A 21 1.03 3.89 15.19
CA ALA A 21 1.59 3.09 16.27
C ALA A 21 0.94 1.69 16.38
N ILE A 22 -0.39 1.63 16.25
CA ILE A 22 -1.13 0.36 16.26
C ILE A 22 -0.77 -0.48 15.02
N SER A 23 -0.74 0.15 13.84
CA SER A 23 -0.37 -0.52 12.59
C SER A 23 1.05 -1.07 12.63
N ASP A 24 2.02 -0.33 13.16
CA ASP A 24 3.42 -0.74 13.27
C ASP A 24 3.57 -1.95 14.18
N ALA A 25 2.92 -1.94 15.34
CA ALA A 25 2.92 -3.09 16.25
C ALA A 25 2.37 -4.36 15.56
N LEU A 26 1.27 -4.24 14.82
CA LEU A 26 0.65 -5.37 14.11
C LEU A 26 1.50 -5.85 12.93
N VAL A 27 2.07 -4.92 12.14
CA VAL A 27 2.94 -5.27 11.02
C VAL A 27 4.21 -5.94 11.54
N ASN A 28 4.87 -5.39 12.56
CA ASN A 28 6.07 -5.98 13.14
C ASN A 28 5.83 -7.38 13.72
N ALA A 29 4.70 -7.60 14.39
CA ALA A 29 4.32 -8.94 14.84
C ALA A 29 4.14 -9.91 13.67
N LYS A 30 3.51 -9.48 12.57
CA LYS A 30 3.37 -10.30 11.35
C LYS A 30 4.69 -10.55 10.65
N LEU A 31 5.59 -9.57 10.61
CA LEU A 31 6.93 -9.73 10.04
C LEU A 31 7.74 -10.75 10.84
N ALA A 32 7.70 -10.66 12.17
CA ALA A 32 8.35 -11.63 13.04
C ALA A 32 7.88 -13.06 12.74
N PHE A 33 6.57 -13.27 12.60
CA PHE A 33 6.01 -14.58 12.23
C PHE A 33 6.37 -14.99 10.78
N GLY A 34 6.32 -14.06 9.84
CA GLY A 34 6.65 -14.30 8.44
C GLY A 34 8.10 -14.73 8.20
N PHE A 35 9.04 -14.25 9.01
CA PHE A 35 10.45 -14.67 8.90
C PHE A 35 10.70 -16.14 9.23
N PHE A 36 9.77 -16.80 9.93
CA PHE A 36 9.88 -18.23 10.23
C PHE A 36 9.18 -19.12 9.19
N ASN A 37 8.51 -18.55 8.19
CA ASN A 37 7.76 -19.31 7.20
C ASN A 37 7.61 -18.57 5.86
N ASP A 38 8.34 -19.03 4.84
CA ASP A 38 8.35 -18.46 3.49
C ASP A 38 6.98 -18.42 2.81
N SER A 39 6.11 -19.41 3.08
CA SER A 39 4.75 -19.42 2.53
C SER A 39 3.91 -18.29 3.14
N VAL A 40 4.02 -18.07 4.45
CA VAL A 40 3.35 -16.95 5.13
C VAL A 40 3.91 -15.61 4.69
N TRP A 41 5.23 -15.53 4.47
CA TRP A 41 5.89 -14.35 3.94
C TRP A 41 5.36 -13.99 2.54
N ALA A 42 5.33 -14.97 1.63
CA ALA A 42 4.80 -14.81 0.28
C ALA A 42 3.33 -14.36 0.28
N ASP A 43 2.52 -14.93 1.17
CA ASP A 43 1.13 -14.51 1.39
C ASP A 43 1.01 -13.04 1.80
N GLY A 44 1.91 -12.58 2.67
CA GLY A 44 2.02 -11.17 3.04
C GLY A 44 2.39 -10.29 1.86
N LEU A 45 3.39 -10.70 1.07
CA LEU A 45 3.84 -9.97 -0.13
C LEU A 45 2.71 -9.82 -1.16
N LEU A 46 1.86 -10.84 -1.36
CA LEU A 46 0.70 -10.76 -2.27
C LEU A 46 -0.29 -9.66 -1.87
N VAL A 47 -0.52 -9.46 -0.56
CA VAL A 47 -1.42 -8.41 -0.08
C VAL A 47 -0.84 -7.02 -0.38
N PHE A 48 0.45 -6.81 -0.15
CA PHE A 48 1.10 -5.53 -0.47
C PHE A 48 1.20 -5.29 -1.97
N TYR A 49 1.54 -6.32 -2.76
CA TYR A 49 1.55 -6.26 -4.21
C TYR A 49 0.24 -5.69 -4.76
N GLU A 50 -0.91 -6.21 -4.31
CA GLU A 50 -2.21 -5.74 -4.80
C GLU A 50 -2.49 -4.28 -4.46
N VAL A 51 -2.17 -3.87 -3.22
CA VAL A 51 -2.35 -2.49 -2.77
C VAL A 51 -1.49 -1.52 -3.60
N PHE A 52 -0.21 -1.84 -3.79
CA PHE A 52 0.70 -0.99 -4.56
C PHE A 52 0.37 -0.97 -6.05
N ARG A 53 0.04 -2.13 -6.65
CA ARG A 53 -0.41 -2.21 -8.04
C ARG A 53 -1.62 -1.31 -8.29
N TYR A 54 -2.57 -1.31 -7.36
CA TYR A 54 -3.74 -0.45 -7.46
C TYR A 54 -3.40 1.04 -7.26
N LEU A 55 -2.58 1.36 -6.26
CA LEU A 55 -2.17 2.73 -5.92
C LEU A 55 -1.36 3.37 -7.05
N GLU A 56 -0.33 2.69 -7.55
CA GLU A 56 0.50 3.15 -8.66
C GLU A 56 -0.34 3.32 -9.93
N GLY A 57 -1.23 2.36 -10.22
CA GLY A 57 -2.18 2.47 -11.32
C GLY A 57 -3.14 3.66 -11.17
N ALA A 58 -3.54 4.01 -9.93
CA ALA A 58 -4.36 5.20 -9.68
C ALA A 58 -3.60 6.50 -9.93
N MET A 59 -2.32 6.57 -9.55
CA MET A 59 -1.46 7.75 -9.82
C MET A 59 -1.31 8.01 -11.32
N ILE A 60 -1.17 6.95 -12.12
CA ILE A 60 -1.12 7.05 -13.59
C ILE A 60 -2.46 7.55 -14.16
N ARG A 61 -3.59 6.97 -13.71
CA ARG A 61 -4.93 7.38 -14.18
C ARG A 61 -5.28 8.83 -13.80
N LEU A 62 -4.82 9.29 -12.64
CA LEU A 62 -5.09 10.62 -12.10
C LEU A 62 -3.93 11.61 -12.34
N ARG A 63 -3.11 11.36 -13.37
CA ARG A 63 -1.90 12.14 -13.68
C ARG A 63 -2.13 13.65 -13.85
N SER A 64 -3.34 14.06 -14.25
CA SER A 64 -3.71 15.47 -14.43
C SER A 64 -4.05 16.20 -13.11
N THR A 65 -4.11 15.48 -12.00
CA THR A 65 -4.40 16.04 -10.67
C THR A 65 -3.12 16.20 -9.85
N LYS A 66 -3.22 16.80 -8.66
CA LYS A 66 -2.10 16.86 -7.70
C LYS A 66 -1.54 15.48 -7.30
N ILE A 67 -2.33 14.41 -7.44
CA ILE A 67 -1.89 13.02 -7.21
C ILE A 67 -0.89 12.56 -8.28
N GLY A 68 -0.97 13.12 -9.50
CA GLY A 68 -0.02 12.86 -10.58
C GLY A 68 1.40 13.36 -10.33
N LEU A 69 1.62 14.14 -9.26
CA LEU A 69 2.94 14.59 -8.81
C LEU A 69 3.62 13.59 -7.86
N LEU A 70 2.88 12.60 -7.37
CA LEU A 70 3.36 11.59 -6.42
C LEU A 70 4.03 10.33 -7.01
N PRO A 71 3.91 9.96 -8.30
CA PRO A 71 4.58 8.78 -8.84
C PRO A 71 6.08 9.04 -9.02
N LEU A 72 6.82 9.05 -7.92
CA LEU A 72 8.28 9.09 -7.89
C LEU A 72 8.82 7.70 -8.18
N ARG A 73 9.79 7.60 -9.10
CA ARG A 73 10.35 6.32 -9.57
C ARG A 73 10.92 5.50 -8.42
N GLU A 74 11.53 6.17 -7.44
CA GLU A 74 12.16 5.59 -6.26
C GLU A 74 11.15 4.96 -5.29
N LEU A 75 9.88 5.36 -5.37
CA LEU A 75 8.80 4.87 -4.51
C LEU A 75 7.95 3.78 -5.16
N GLN A 76 8.21 3.43 -6.42
CA GLN A 76 7.51 2.35 -7.10
C GLN A 76 7.92 0.99 -6.53
N ARG A 77 6.93 0.19 -6.13
CA ARG A 77 7.12 -1.10 -5.46
C ARG A 77 6.49 -2.25 -6.23
N THR A 78 5.52 -2.04 -7.12
CA THR A 78 4.85 -3.14 -7.84
C THR A 78 5.84 -4.08 -8.52
N LYS A 79 6.81 -3.54 -9.28
CA LYS A 79 7.84 -4.36 -9.93
C LYS A 79 8.82 -5.04 -8.97
N ALA A 80 9.06 -4.46 -7.80
CA ALA A 80 9.86 -5.12 -6.77
C ALA A 80 9.12 -6.32 -6.19
N PHE A 81 7.84 -6.14 -5.82
CA PHE A 81 7.01 -7.24 -5.34
C PHE A 81 6.85 -8.36 -6.36
N GLU A 82 6.72 -8.05 -7.66
CA GLU A 82 6.67 -9.09 -8.70
C GLU A 82 7.94 -9.97 -8.69
N ARG A 83 9.12 -9.38 -8.49
CA ARG A 83 10.38 -10.14 -8.41
C ARG A 83 10.46 -10.98 -7.14
N ASP A 84 10.04 -10.41 -6.01
CA ASP A 84 10.02 -11.15 -4.73
C ASP A 84 9.04 -12.34 -4.83
N LEU A 85 7.86 -12.15 -5.41
CA LEU A 85 6.86 -13.20 -5.60
C LEU A 85 7.31 -14.26 -6.61
N ASP A 86 8.01 -13.87 -7.68
CA ASP A 86 8.60 -14.83 -8.62
C ASP A 86 9.63 -15.74 -7.90
N TYR A 87 10.35 -15.23 -6.89
CA TYR A 87 11.28 -16.01 -6.07
C TYR A 87 10.54 -16.98 -5.13
N TYR A 88 9.56 -16.49 -4.35
CA TYR A 88 8.91 -17.33 -3.33
C TYR A 88 7.84 -18.29 -3.88
N LEU A 89 7.13 -17.91 -4.93
CA LEU A 89 5.98 -18.66 -5.47
C LEU A 89 6.24 -19.25 -6.87
N GLY A 90 7.38 -18.92 -7.48
CA GLY A 90 7.73 -19.30 -8.85
C GLY A 90 7.03 -18.44 -9.91
N LYS A 91 7.62 -18.33 -11.12
CA LYS A 91 7.20 -17.39 -12.19
C LYS A 91 5.73 -17.48 -12.62
N GLU A 92 5.10 -18.61 -12.34
CA GLU A 92 3.72 -18.93 -12.74
C GLU A 92 2.68 -18.59 -11.66
N TRP A 93 3.08 -17.97 -10.54
CA TRP A 93 2.18 -17.62 -9.43
C TRP A 93 0.96 -16.80 -9.87
N ARG A 94 1.11 -16.00 -10.93
CA ARG A 94 0.02 -15.21 -11.52
C ARG A 94 -1.10 -16.04 -12.13
N LYS A 95 -0.88 -17.29 -12.53
CA LYS A 95 -1.91 -18.15 -13.14
C LYS A 95 -3.02 -18.52 -12.17
N ASN A 96 -2.67 -18.71 -10.91
CA ASN A 96 -3.58 -19.13 -9.84
C ASN A 96 -3.90 -17.98 -8.87
N TYR A 97 -3.41 -16.77 -9.17
CA TYR A 97 -3.57 -15.61 -8.30
C TYR A 97 -4.97 -15.00 -8.44
N SER A 98 -5.66 -14.87 -7.31
CA SER A 98 -6.86 -14.05 -7.19
C SER A 98 -6.67 -13.02 -6.08
N PRO A 99 -6.97 -11.73 -6.31
CA PRO A 99 -6.91 -10.71 -5.27
C PRO A 99 -7.77 -11.09 -4.06
N ARG A 100 -7.18 -11.06 -2.86
CA ARG A 100 -7.92 -11.37 -1.62
C ARG A 100 -9.01 -10.34 -1.36
N TYR A 101 -10.16 -10.79 -0.87
CA TYR A 101 -11.31 -9.94 -0.52
C TYR A 101 -10.93 -8.72 0.35
N ILE A 102 -10.02 -8.88 1.30
CA ILE A 102 -9.55 -7.79 2.19
C ILE A 102 -8.74 -6.72 1.43
N ALA A 103 -7.98 -7.11 0.41
CA ALA A 103 -7.32 -6.15 -0.48
C ALA A 103 -8.38 -5.41 -1.31
N CYS A 104 -9.38 -6.13 -1.83
CA CYS A 104 -10.51 -5.54 -2.56
C CYS A 104 -11.34 -4.57 -1.69
N SER A 105 -11.56 -4.84 -0.41
CA SER A 105 -12.34 -3.96 0.48
C SER A 105 -11.59 -2.67 0.82
N LYS A 106 -10.26 -2.73 1.02
CA LYS A 106 -9.41 -1.52 1.13
C LYS A 106 -9.32 -0.73 -0.18
N ILE A 107 -9.33 -1.43 -1.31
CA ILE A 107 -9.43 -0.81 -2.65
C ILE A 107 -10.81 -0.16 -2.87
N SER A 108 -11.86 -0.69 -2.23
CA SER A 108 -13.24 -0.15 -2.24
C SER A 108 -13.42 1.17 -1.45
N ILE A 109 -12.33 1.77 -0.93
CA ILE A 109 -12.29 3.20 -0.63
C ILE A 109 -12.71 4.04 -1.87
N LYS A 110 -12.60 3.47 -3.09
CA LYS A 110 -13.17 4.03 -4.32
C LYS A 110 -14.67 4.35 -4.22
N GLN A 111 -15.47 3.53 -3.53
CA GLN A 111 -16.90 3.76 -3.36
C GLN A 111 -17.17 4.85 -2.30
N TYR A 112 -16.37 4.84 -1.22
CA TYR A 112 -16.47 5.83 -0.15
C TYR A 112 -16.07 7.24 -0.61
N CYS A 113 -15.02 7.38 -1.42
CA CYS A 113 -14.59 8.66 -1.96
C CYS A 113 -15.47 9.18 -3.11
N LYS A 114 -16.11 8.31 -3.91
CA LYS A 114 -17.10 8.73 -4.92
C LYS A 114 -18.34 9.40 -4.30
N ASN A 115 -18.78 8.93 -3.14
CA ASN A 115 -20.02 9.38 -2.50
C ASN A 115 -19.85 10.60 -1.58
N LYS A 116 -18.63 11.12 -1.41
CA LYS A 116 -18.33 12.25 -0.49
C LYS A 116 -17.75 13.48 -1.19
N ILE A 117 -17.58 13.42 -2.51
CA ILE A 117 -17.13 14.52 -3.38
C ILE A 117 -18.18 14.73 -4.51
N ALA A 118 -19.43 14.32 -4.26
CA ALA A 118 -20.60 14.64 -5.07
C ALA A 118 -21.54 15.49 -4.22
#